data_AF-A0A348TRW1-F1
#
_entry.id   AF-A0A348TRW1-F1
#
_cell.length_a   1.000
_cell.length_b   1.000
_cell.length_c   1.000
_cell.angle_alpha   90.00
_cell.angle_beta   90.00
_cell.angle_gamma   90.00
#
_symmetry.space_group_name_H-M   'P 1'
#
loop_
_entity.id
_entity.type
_entity.pdbx_description
1 polymer ?
#
loop_
_entity_poly.entity_id
_entity_poly.type
_entity_poly.pdbx_seq_one_letter_code
_entity_poly.pdbx_strand_id
1 'polypeptide(L)' 'GFWLPKIERNMQRDRMLNKRLQEAGITVIRFWQNEIKQNLGACLHSILGLIAERQ' A
#
# COMPACT_ATOMS: atom_id res chain seq x y z
N GLY A 1 20.67 -14.41 -13.29
CA GLY A 1 20.47 -12.95 -13.22
C GLY A 1 20.05 -12.56 -11.81
N PHE A 2 20.59 -11.47 -11.27
CA PHE A 2 20.37 -11.03 -9.88
C PHE A 2 18.94 -10.54 -9.59
N TRP A 3 18.27 -9.95 -10.59
CA TRP A 3 17.00 -9.24 -10.40
C TRP A 3 15.80 -10.16 -10.20
N LEU A 4 15.71 -11.27 -10.94
CA LEU A 4 14.55 -12.18 -10.85
C LEU A 4 14.37 -12.75 -9.42
N PRO A 5 15.41 -13.32 -8.77
CA PRO A 5 15.27 -13.78 -7.38
C PRO A 5 15.02 -12.67 -6.36
N LYS A 6 15.39 -11.42 -6.66
CA LYS A 6 15.11 -10.26 -5.79
C LYS A 6 13.64 -9.85 -5.90
N ILE A 7 13.10 -9.81 -7.11
CA ILE A 7 11.68 -9.49 -7.36
C ILE A 7 10.80 -10.55 -6.69
N GLU A 8 11.09 -11.84 -6.87
CA GLU A 8 10.34 -12.92 -6.23
C GLU A 8 10.33 -12.81 -4.71
N ARG A 9 11.48 -12.52 -4.09
CA ARG A 9 11.57 -12.29 -2.63
C ARG A 9 10.79 -11.05 -2.19
N ASN A 10 10.78 -9.98 -2.97
CA ASN A 10 9.94 -8.81 -2.68
C ASN A 10 8.46 -9.20 -2.68
N MET A 11 8.00 -9.90 -3.71
CA MET A 11 6.60 -10.36 -3.80
C MET A 11 6.21 -11.31 -2.66
N GLN A 12 7.11 -12.18 -2.23
CA GLN A 12 6.87 -13.07 -1.08
C GLN A 12 6.70 -12.27 0.22
N ARG A 13 7.59 -11.29 0.47
CA ARG A 13 7.49 -10.41 1.66
C ARG A 13 6.22 -9.57 1.63
N ASP A 14 5.84 -9.02 0.48
CA ASP A 14 4.62 -8.23 0.34
C ASP A 14 3.38 -9.05 0.65
N ARG A 15 3.30 -10.29 0.15
CA ARG A 15 2.21 -11.21 0.47
C ARG A 15 2.13 -11.53 1.97
N MET A 16 3.27 -11.83 2.60
CA MET A 16 3.32 -12.10 4.04
C MET A 16 2.87 -10.89 4.87
N LEU A 17 3.35 -9.70 4.53
CA LEU A 17 3.00 -8.48 5.26
C LEU A 17 1.52 -8.12 5.08
N ASN A 18 0.99 -8.21 3.85
CA ASN A 18 -0.42 -7.95 3.59
C ASN A 18 -1.32 -8.89 4.40
N LYS A 19 -0.98 -10.18 4.46
CA LYS A 19 -1.72 -11.16 5.27
C LYS A 19 -1.75 -10.75 6.74
N ARG A 20 -0.60 -10.38 7.33
CA ARG A 20 -0.51 -9.95 8.74
C ARG A 20 -1.32 -8.69 9.02
N LEU A 21 -1.27 -7.70 8.12
CA LEU A 21 -2.02 -6.46 8.28
C LEU A 21 -3.53 -6.71 8.20
N GLN A 22 -3.96 -7.58 7.28
CA GLN A 22 -5.35 -7.99 7.16
C GLN A 22 -5.83 -8.74 8.41
N GLU A 23 -5.05 -9.71 8.91
CA GLU A 23 -5.36 -10.44 10.15
C GLU A 23 -5.45 -9.53 11.37
N ALA A 24 -4.68 -8.44 11.40
CA ALA A 24 -4.74 -7.42 12.44
C ALA A 24 -5.89 -6.41 12.27
N GLY A 25 -6.73 -6.53 11.24
CA GLY A 25 -7.82 -5.58 10.95
C GLY A 25 -7.35 -4.19 10.50
N ILE A 26 -6.09 -4.07 10.08
CA ILE A 26 -5.50 -2.80 9.64
C ILE A 26 -5.84 -2.58 8.17
N THR A 27 -6.47 -1.44 7.85
CA THR A 27 -6.63 -1.03 6.46
C THR A 27 -5.36 -0.39 5.93
N VAL A 28 -4.93 -0.84 4.75
CA VAL A 28 -3.70 -0.38 4.11
C VAL A 28 -4.07 0.42 2.87
N ILE A 29 -3.57 1.66 2.80
CA ILE A 29 -3.57 2.47 1.58
C ILE A 29 -2.13 2.62 1.07
N ARG A 30 -1.92 2.45 -0.23
CA ARG A 30 -0.59 2.55 -0.86
C ARG A 30 -0.63 3.55 -1.98
N PHE A 31 0.41 4.37 -2.04
CA PHE A 31 0.64 5.30 -3.13
C PHE A 31 2.03 5.06 -3.70
N TRP A 32 2.12 5.04 -5.02
CA TRP A 32 3.37 5.17 -5.73
C TRP A 32 3.93 6.57 -5.54
N GLN A 33 5.26 6.70 -5.53
CA GLN A 33 5.93 7.99 -5.40
C GLN A 33 5.44 9.02 -6.44
N ASN A 34 5.14 8.55 -7.65
CA ASN A 34 4.66 9.42 -8.72
C ASN A 34 3.25 9.95 -8.47
N GLU A 35 2.37 9.14 -7.87
CA GLU A 35 1.00 9.58 -7.50
C GLU A 35 1.08 10.72 -6.48
N ILE A 36 1.96 10.61 -5.49
CA ILE A 36 2.18 11.65 -4.50
C ILE A 36 2.72 12.93 -5.16
N LYS A 37 3.69 12.80 -6.06
CA LYS A 37 4.32 13.96 -6.72
C LYS A 37 3.40 14.67 -7.70
N GLN A 38 2.59 13.92 -8.44
CA GLN A 38 1.77 14.47 -9.53
C GLN A 38 0.35 14.79 -9.09
N ASN A 39 -0.18 14.11 -8.08
CA ASN A 39 -1.57 14.25 -7.66
C ASN A 39 -1.76 14.02 -6.16
N LEU A 40 -1.08 14.83 -5.34
CA LEU A 40 -1.21 14.80 -3.89
C LEU A 40 -2.66 14.99 -3.41
N GLY A 41 -3.45 15.81 -4.13
CA GLY A 41 -4.85 16.06 -3.81
C GLY A 41 -5.70 14.78 -3.86
N ALA A 42 -5.52 13.94 -4.87
CA ALA A 42 -6.19 12.64 -4.94
C ALA A 42 -5.78 11.71 -3.79
N CYS A 43 -4.49 11.67 -3.44
CA CYS A 43 -4.01 10.88 -2.30
C CYS A 43 -4.66 11.33 -0.98
N LEU A 44 -4.73 12.64 -0.74
CA LEU A 44 -5.41 13.22 0.43
C LEU A 44 -6.89 12.88 0.45
N HIS A 45 -7.57 12.99 -0.69
CA HIS A 45 -8.98 12.65 -0.81
C HIS A 45 -9.24 11.19 -0.46
N SER A 46 -8.40 10.26 -0.93
CA SER A 46 -8.52 8.83 -0.57
C SER A 46 -8.34 8.59 0.93
N ILE A 47 -7.40 9.29 1.58
CA ILE A 47 -7.19 9.20 3.03
C ILE A 47 -8.42 9.73 3.79
N LEU A 48 -8.91 10.92 3.43
CA LEU A 48 -10.05 11.55 4.08
C LEU A 48 -11.34 10.74 3.92
N GLY A 49 -11.59 10.17 2.74
CA GLY A 49 -12.73 9.30 2.50
C GLY A 49 -12.71 8.07 3.41
N LEU A 50 -11.54 7.43 3.53
CA LEU A 50 -11.37 6.26 4.39
C LEU A 50 -11.56 6.57 5.89
N ILE A 51 -11.15 7.76 6.33
CA ILE A 51 -11.40 8.21 7.71
C ILE A 51 -12.90 8.46 7.92
N ALA A 52 -13.57 9.10 6.96
CA ALA A 52 -15.00 9.40 7.05
C ALA A 52 -15.88 8.14 7.08
N GLU A 53 -15.52 7.09 6.33
CA GLU A 53 -16.23 5.80 6.35
C GLU A 53 -16.14 5.04 7.69
N ARG A 54 -15.20 5.43 8.56
CA ARG A 54 -14.94 4.79 9.86
C ARG A 54 -15.43 5.60 11.07
N GLN A 55 -16.00 6.79 10.83
CA GLN A 55 -16.70 7.58 11.86
C GLN A 55 -18.18 7.23 11.85
#